data_AF-A0A7Y5LMM9-F1
#
_entry.id   AF-A0A7Y5LMM9-F1
#
_cell.length_a   1.000
_cell.length_b   1.000
_cell.length_c   1.000
_cell.angle_alpha   90.00
_cell.angle_beta   90.00
_cell.angle_gamma   90.00
#
_symmetry.space_group_name_H-M   'P 1'
#
loop_
_entity.id
_entity.type
_entity.pdbx_description
1 polymer ?
#
loop_
_entity_poly.entity_id
_entity_poly.type
_entity_poly.pdbx_seq_one_letter_code
_entity_poly.pdbx_strand_id
1 'polypeptide(L)'
;MNAIIRSIVRNPTQTPVLQIQRSWFFRRQFFSTRNPLPMWFFAVAPLLFSSSADATDDPHVSGTDLPHAPVVVEADWNYTVPMRPHHCDNVAPGQPLQSAIDAADDGAVLCLGDGDYPGHVVINRPITLWGTHKARIVSSGTGTTVSVLGHDVTLAGFTVDGSGHRFDQTDAAVRVEGFGHVVSGLKVLRATFGILVEKSSGCTVFGNHVSGDLHAPFGTRGDGIRLWETRATVVDNNRVDFSRDVVVWYSSHNIIQNNLVTGGRYGTHFMYSHNNLVQNNRYLSNIVGLFVMYSRNVVICENTLAGSFGASGIALGIKESGNLTILRNTMVRNTIGIYLDTSPLNVDDYNRLVSNSIRLGGVAVAFHGRTERNTFVHNVFTDNLAMVEVEGGGDAMSARWITNEYSDYAGYDLDNDGLGDVAYEQSRLSSHLLGQHPSLAFFRNTPAMFATDTVQHALPLFPPKILLRDDYPKMGNVDNAAATKEAEESL
;
A
#
# COMPACT_ATOMS: atom_id res chain seq x y z
N MET A 1 30.90 85.68 23.25
CA MET A 1 29.79 85.63 24.24
C MET A 1 28.49 85.30 23.52
N ASN A 2 27.89 84.11 23.57
CA ASN A 2 28.35 82.71 23.75
C ASN A 2 27.11 81.84 23.39
N ALA A 3 27.20 80.84 22.50
CA ALA A 3 27.35 79.40 22.83
C ALA A 3 26.17 78.83 23.68
N ILE A 4 25.44 77.76 23.31
CA ILE A 4 25.69 76.65 22.36
C ILE A 4 24.39 76.03 21.74
N ILE A 5 24.58 75.37 20.59
CA ILE A 5 23.71 74.49 19.75
C ILE A 5 22.79 73.54 20.56
N ARG A 6 21.44 73.57 20.41
CA ARG A 6 20.52 72.84 19.45
C ARG A 6 20.42 71.31 19.67
N SER A 7 19.28 70.69 20.05
CA SER A 7 17.91 70.54 19.44
C SER A 7 17.80 69.31 18.48
N ILE A 8 16.69 68.56 18.33
CA ILE A 8 15.24 68.91 18.23
C ILE A 8 14.32 67.79 18.80
N VAL A 9 13.13 68.11 19.34
CA VAL A 9 12.04 67.17 19.68
C VAL A 9 10.62 67.76 19.40
N ARG A 10 9.79 67.03 18.62
CA ARG A 10 8.29 67.05 18.49
C ARG A 10 7.50 68.31 18.04
N ASN A 11 6.26 68.02 17.56
CA ASN A 11 5.21 68.92 17.01
C ASN A 11 4.55 69.89 18.03
N PRO A 12 3.93 70.99 17.54
CA PRO A 12 2.47 71.25 17.68
C PRO A 12 1.79 71.82 16.38
N THR A 13 0.53 71.53 15.99
CA THR A 13 -0.80 72.14 16.33
C THR A 13 -0.98 73.66 15.99
N GLN A 14 -2.13 74.27 15.62
CA GLN A 14 -3.57 73.88 15.61
C GLN A 14 -4.52 74.92 14.87
N THR A 15 -5.75 74.51 14.47
CA THR A 15 -7.05 75.30 14.39
C THR A 15 -7.26 76.54 13.46
N PRO A 16 -8.49 77.11 13.27
CA PRO A 16 -9.88 76.54 13.18
C PRO A 16 -10.81 77.17 12.08
N VAL A 17 -12.07 76.66 11.92
CA VAL A 17 -13.39 77.40 11.92
C VAL A 17 -14.55 76.65 11.18
N LEU A 18 -15.74 76.70 11.82
CA LEU A 18 -17.17 76.39 11.52
C LEU A 18 -17.68 76.24 10.04
N GLN A 19 -18.86 75.66 9.69
CA GLN A 19 -20.11 75.30 10.45
C GLN A 19 -21.04 74.25 9.75
N ILE A 20 -21.84 73.47 10.53
CA ILE A 20 -23.29 73.06 10.39
C ILE A 20 -23.88 72.71 8.97
N GLN A 21 -24.68 71.66 8.69
CA GLN A 21 -25.34 70.51 9.40
C GLN A 21 -25.77 69.44 8.31
N ARG A 22 -26.65 68.41 8.43
CA ARG A 22 -27.69 67.97 9.41
C ARG A 22 -27.76 66.41 9.55
N SER A 23 -28.93 65.76 9.38
CA SER A 23 -29.24 64.37 9.78
C SER A 23 -30.64 63.88 9.32
N TRP A 24 -30.91 62.56 9.30
CA TRP A 24 -32.08 61.82 9.86
C TRP A 24 -32.18 60.34 9.34
N PHE A 25 -33.26 59.61 9.66
CA PHE A 25 -33.32 58.12 9.85
C PHE A 25 -34.44 57.38 9.06
N PHE A 26 -34.42 56.02 9.12
CA PHE A 26 -35.58 55.07 9.23
C PHE A 26 -36.14 54.24 8.02
N ARG A 27 -35.88 52.91 8.07
CA ARG A 27 -36.75 51.69 7.88
C ARG A 27 -37.61 51.34 6.63
N ARG A 28 -37.69 50.00 6.41
CA ARG A 28 -38.75 49.12 5.81
C ARG A 28 -38.88 49.04 4.27
N GLN A 29 -38.69 47.86 3.63
CA GLN A 29 -39.53 46.64 3.48
C GLN A 29 -40.63 46.73 2.39
N PHE A 30 -40.58 45.88 1.35
CA PHE A 30 -41.59 44.84 0.94
C PHE A 30 -41.38 44.30 -0.51
N PHE A 31 -41.30 42.96 -0.69
CA PHE A 31 -41.67 42.12 -1.88
C PHE A 31 -41.09 42.49 -3.30
N SER A 32 -40.95 41.62 -4.32
CA SER A 32 -41.63 40.35 -4.66
C SER A 32 -40.84 39.47 -5.68
N THR A 33 -40.83 38.14 -5.46
CA THR A 33 -40.95 37.02 -6.43
C THR A 33 -40.28 37.00 -7.85
N ARG A 34 -39.65 35.84 -8.15
CA ARG A 34 -39.44 35.12 -9.44
C ARG A 34 -38.01 35.05 -10.04
N ASN A 35 -37.58 33.79 -10.22
CA ASN A 35 -36.51 33.21 -11.05
C ASN A 35 -36.38 33.82 -12.46
N PRO A 36 -35.18 33.79 -13.13
CA PRO A 36 -34.45 32.53 -13.41
C PRO A 36 -32.91 32.54 -13.31
N LEU A 37 -32.34 31.35 -13.56
CA LEU A 37 -30.91 31.05 -13.69
C LEU A 37 -30.24 31.79 -14.86
N PRO A 38 -28.95 32.12 -14.73
CA PRO A 38 -28.00 32.10 -15.84
C PRO A 38 -26.94 30.99 -15.67
N MET A 39 -26.59 30.34 -16.78
CA MET A 39 -25.34 29.60 -16.96
C MET A 39 -24.26 30.56 -17.53
N TRP A 40 -23.04 30.06 -17.78
CA TRP A 40 -21.88 30.79 -18.34
C TRP A 40 -21.23 31.79 -17.34
N PHE A 41 -19.91 32.07 -17.35
CA PHE A 41 -18.83 31.77 -18.32
C PHE A 41 -17.45 31.73 -17.59
N PHE A 42 -16.45 31.04 -18.19
CA PHE A 42 -14.97 31.11 -17.97
C PHE A 42 -14.43 31.03 -16.50
N ALA A 43 -13.55 30.12 -16.09
CA ALA A 43 -12.32 29.55 -16.68
C ALA A 43 -11.14 30.53 -16.83
N VAL A 44 -10.11 30.37 -15.98
CA VAL A 44 -8.64 30.50 -16.23
C VAL A 44 -7.91 30.24 -14.90
N ALA A 45 -7.03 29.23 -14.86
CA ALA A 45 -5.80 29.12 -14.03
C ALA A 45 -5.32 27.65 -13.87
N PRO A 46 -4.69 27.03 -14.89
CA PRO A 46 -3.83 25.87 -14.68
C PRO A 46 -2.41 26.33 -14.34
N LEU A 47 -1.83 25.86 -13.22
CA LEU A 47 -0.39 25.71 -12.93
C LEU A 47 -0.18 25.36 -11.44
N LEU A 48 1.02 24.84 -11.10
CA LEU A 48 1.52 24.56 -9.74
C LEU A 48 0.77 23.51 -8.90
N PHE A 49 0.98 22.23 -9.23
CA PHE A 49 1.27 21.20 -8.22
C PHE A 49 2.22 20.16 -8.81
N SER A 50 3.53 20.43 -8.69
CA SER A 50 4.61 19.58 -9.20
C SER A 50 5.78 19.57 -8.20
N SER A 51 5.55 18.98 -7.03
CA SER A 51 6.55 18.79 -5.98
C SER A 51 6.09 17.72 -4.98
N SER A 52 6.97 16.77 -4.67
CA SER A 52 6.99 15.97 -3.43
C SER A 52 5.62 15.50 -2.89
N ALA A 53 5.07 14.43 -3.48
CA ALA A 53 4.12 13.56 -2.78
C ALA A 53 4.88 12.62 -1.81
N ASP A 54 5.61 13.22 -0.87
CA ASP A 54 6.47 12.52 0.08
C ASP A 54 5.70 12.14 1.35
N ALA A 55 5.46 10.84 1.52
CA ALA A 55 5.45 10.11 2.79
C ALA A 55 4.59 10.58 4.00
N THR A 56 3.76 11.63 3.94
CA THR A 56 3.11 12.22 5.14
C THR A 56 1.61 11.95 5.32
N ASP A 57 0.90 11.42 4.32
CA ASP A 57 -0.58 11.30 4.36
C ASP A 57 -1.10 9.99 5.00
N ASP A 58 -0.21 9.19 5.57
CA ASP A 58 -0.54 8.08 6.47
C ASP A 58 0.11 8.26 7.85
N PRO A 59 -0.65 8.58 8.91
CA PRO A 59 -0.12 8.75 10.26
C PRO A 59 0.24 7.42 10.93
N HIS A 60 -0.08 6.26 10.36
CA HIS A 60 0.12 4.94 10.98
C HIS A 60 1.51 4.33 10.72
N VAL A 61 2.32 4.88 9.80
CA VAL A 61 3.67 4.34 9.48
C VAL A 61 4.77 5.33 9.83
N SER A 62 5.23 5.29 11.09
CA SER A 62 6.29 6.19 11.57
C SER A 62 7.67 5.76 11.08
N GLY A 63 8.58 6.71 10.91
CA GLY A 63 10.00 6.44 10.61
C GLY A 63 10.76 5.75 11.75
N THR A 64 10.11 5.48 12.89
CA THR A 64 10.67 4.79 14.07
C THR A 64 10.24 3.33 14.19
N ASP A 65 9.26 2.85 13.42
CA ASP A 65 8.78 1.45 13.42
C ASP A 65 9.66 0.48 12.62
N LEU A 66 10.92 0.87 12.34
CA LEU A 66 11.80 0.16 11.43
C LEU A 66 12.59 -0.94 12.18
N PRO A 67 12.53 -2.22 11.75
CA PRO A 67 13.33 -3.27 12.37
C PRO A 67 14.83 -3.02 12.15
N HIS A 68 15.62 -3.05 13.23
CA HIS A 68 17.06 -2.72 13.21
C HIS A 68 17.93 -3.65 12.33
N ALA A 69 17.38 -4.76 11.86
CA ALA A 69 17.96 -5.58 10.80
C ALA A 69 16.84 -6.06 9.87
N PRO A 70 17.05 -6.13 8.54
CA PRO A 70 16.08 -6.71 7.64
C PRO A 70 15.92 -8.21 7.93
N VAL A 71 14.69 -8.66 8.16
CA VAL A 71 14.38 -10.09 8.27
C VAL A 71 14.50 -10.70 6.87
N VAL A 72 15.62 -11.36 6.61
CA VAL A 72 15.84 -12.11 5.36
C VAL A 72 15.00 -13.39 5.44
N VAL A 73 13.80 -13.34 4.87
CA VAL A 73 12.99 -14.54 4.67
C VAL A 73 13.56 -15.31 3.48
N GLU A 74 14.21 -16.44 3.73
CA GLU A 74 14.47 -17.41 2.67
C GLU A 74 13.14 -17.98 2.18
N ALA A 75 12.75 -17.53 0.99
CA ALA A 75 11.52 -17.90 0.33
C ALA A 75 11.85 -18.33 -1.09
N ASP A 76 11.47 -19.57 -1.43
CA ASP A 76 11.69 -20.12 -2.77
C ASP A 76 11.07 -19.21 -3.84
N TRP A 77 11.87 -18.87 -4.84
CA TRP A 77 11.48 -18.07 -5.99
C TRP A 77 12.12 -18.67 -7.24
N ASN A 78 11.29 -19.27 -8.09
CA ASN A 78 11.76 -19.96 -9.30
C ASN A 78 11.84 -18.99 -10.47
N TYR A 79 13.06 -18.52 -10.71
CA TYR A 79 13.44 -17.74 -11.88
C TYR A 79 13.79 -18.65 -13.07
N THR A 80 13.13 -18.45 -14.21
CA THR A 80 13.53 -19.04 -15.49
C THR A 80 14.42 -18.07 -16.26
N VAL A 81 15.69 -18.43 -16.47
CA VAL A 81 16.63 -17.64 -17.28
C VAL A 81 16.12 -17.50 -18.71
N PRO A 82 15.93 -16.27 -19.25
CA PRO A 82 15.53 -16.06 -20.64
C PRO A 82 16.49 -16.76 -21.61
N MET A 83 15.96 -17.67 -22.43
CA MET A 83 16.75 -18.39 -23.44
C MET A 83 17.47 -17.41 -24.37
N ARG A 84 18.72 -17.73 -24.71
CA ARG A 84 19.47 -16.95 -25.70
C ARG A 84 18.79 -17.06 -27.08
N PRO A 85 18.47 -15.94 -27.76
CA PRO A 85 17.95 -15.96 -29.12
C PRO A 85 18.89 -16.68 -30.10
N HIS A 86 18.30 -17.44 -31.05
CA HIS A 86 19.07 -18.19 -32.06
C HIS A 86 19.83 -17.29 -33.04
N HIS A 87 19.29 -16.10 -33.31
CA HIS A 87 19.91 -15.06 -34.12
C HIS A 87 19.97 -13.78 -33.30
N CYS A 88 21.16 -13.23 -33.13
CA CYS A 88 21.38 -11.94 -32.49
C CYS A 88 22.78 -11.40 -32.83
N ASP A 89 22.87 -10.08 -32.98
CA ASP A 89 24.13 -9.38 -33.19
C ASP A 89 24.84 -9.21 -31.84
N ASN A 90 26.13 -9.54 -31.79
CA ASN A 90 26.88 -9.52 -30.54
C ASN A 90 27.46 -8.13 -30.28
N VAL A 91 27.03 -7.47 -29.21
CA VAL A 91 27.63 -6.23 -28.71
C VAL A 91 28.65 -6.61 -27.64
N ALA A 92 29.91 -6.21 -27.83
CA ALA A 92 30.99 -6.48 -26.89
C ALA A 92 31.08 -5.39 -25.81
N PRO A 93 31.45 -5.73 -24.56
CA PRO A 93 31.68 -4.74 -23.51
C PRO A 93 32.80 -3.77 -23.93
N GLY A 94 32.64 -2.50 -23.56
CA GLY A 94 33.52 -1.41 -24.01
C GLY A 94 33.21 -0.85 -25.41
N GLN A 95 32.30 -1.46 -26.20
CA GLN A 95 31.70 -0.77 -27.34
C GLN A 95 30.61 0.21 -26.87
N PRO A 96 30.36 1.32 -27.60
CA PRO A 96 29.26 2.22 -27.28
C PRO A 96 27.90 1.54 -27.53
N LEU A 97 27.26 1.04 -26.46
CA LEU A 97 25.99 0.32 -26.53
C LEU A 97 24.89 1.15 -27.21
N GLN A 98 24.83 2.46 -26.94
CA GLN A 98 23.88 3.35 -27.60
C GLN A 98 24.03 3.32 -29.13
N SER A 99 25.26 3.36 -29.67
CA SER A 99 25.48 3.32 -31.12
C SER A 99 25.12 1.98 -31.77
N ALA A 100 25.10 0.88 -31.01
CA ALA A 100 24.58 -0.40 -31.48
C ALA A 100 23.04 -0.41 -31.51
N ILE A 101 22.38 0.29 -30.58
CA ILE A 101 20.92 0.47 -30.54
C ILE A 101 20.45 1.43 -31.64
N ASP A 102 21.13 2.57 -31.82
CA ASP A 102 20.82 3.57 -32.84
C ASP A 102 20.89 2.98 -34.27
N ALA A 103 21.86 2.09 -34.50
CA ALA A 103 22.11 1.44 -35.78
C ALA A 103 21.31 0.15 -36.02
N ALA A 104 20.55 -0.34 -35.02
CA ALA A 104 19.77 -1.56 -35.14
C ALA A 104 18.50 -1.34 -35.99
N ASP A 105 18.17 -2.30 -36.85
CA ASP A 105 16.88 -2.32 -37.56
C ASP A 105 15.71 -2.68 -36.63
N ASP A 106 14.49 -2.35 -37.04
CA ASP A 106 13.28 -2.69 -36.27
C ASP A 106 13.08 -4.21 -36.25
N GLY A 107 12.83 -4.77 -35.06
CA GLY A 107 12.79 -6.22 -34.82
C GLY A 107 14.17 -6.88 -34.62
N ALA A 108 15.27 -6.12 -34.67
CA ALA A 108 16.61 -6.66 -34.42
C ALA A 108 16.79 -7.17 -32.97
N VAL A 109 17.79 -8.04 -32.79
CA VAL A 109 18.11 -8.67 -31.51
C VAL A 109 19.58 -8.45 -31.18
N LEU A 110 19.85 -7.67 -30.14
CA LEU A 110 21.19 -7.38 -29.64
C LEU A 110 21.52 -8.30 -28.47
N CYS A 111 22.58 -9.10 -28.60
CA CYS A 111 23.13 -9.95 -27.54
C CYS A 111 24.33 -9.26 -26.88
N LEU A 112 24.17 -8.83 -25.63
CA LEU A 112 25.26 -8.32 -24.80
C LEU A 112 26.22 -9.46 -24.41
N GLY A 113 27.52 -9.25 -24.63
CA GLY A 113 28.57 -10.07 -24.01
C GLY A 113 28.70 -9.82 -22.50
N ASP A 114 29.21 -10.81 -21.76
CA ASP A 114 29.54 -10.71 -20.34
C ASP A 114 30.53 -9.54 -20.09
N GLY A 115 30.15 -8.55 -19.27
CA GLY A 115 30.96 -7.37 -18.97
C GLY A 115 30.13 -6.11 -18.68
N ASP A 116 30.82 -5.01 -18.38
CA ASP A 116 30.19 -3.73 -18.00
C ASP A 116 30.01 -2.80 -19.20
N TYR A 117 28.85 -2.14 -19.24
CA TYR A 117 28.45 -1.13 -20.22
C TYR A 117 28.05 0.16 -19.49
N PRO A 118 28.36 1.36 -20.00
CA PRO A 118 27.91 2.60 -19.40
C PRO A 118 26.38 2.76 -19.53
N GLY A 119 25.74 3.26 -18.47
CA GLY A 119 24.34 3.66 -18.44
C GLY A 119 24.05 4.97 -19.18
N HIS A 120 22.83 5.50 -18.97
CA HIS A 120 22.17 6.51 -19.83
C HIS A 120 21.87 5.95 -21.23
N VAL A 121 21.43 4.69 -21.28
CA VAL A 121 21.02 4.00 -22.51
C VAL A 121 19.56 4.32 -22.81
N VAL A 122 19.26 4.73 -24.04
CA VAL A 122 17.90 5.02 -24.52
C VAL A 122 17.54 4.07 -25.67
N ILE A 123 16.48 3.29 -25.49
CA ILE A 123 15.98 2.34 -26.48
C ILE A 123 14.60 2.81 -26.92
N ASN A 124 14.52 3.37 -28.12
CA ASN A 124 13.32 3.96 -28.72
C ASN A 124 12.90 3.28 -30.05
N ARG A 125 13.50 2.14 -30.36
CA ARG A 125 13.19 1.28 -31.52
C ARG A 125 12.70 -0.09 -31.03
N PRO A 126 11.74 -0.74 -31.70
CA PRO A 126 11.20 -2.04 -31.28
C PRO A 126 12.22 -3.18 -31.47
N ILE A 127 13.17 -3.29 -30.55
CA ILE A 127 14.27 -4.28 -30.58
C ILE A 127 14.27 -5.15 -29.32
N THR A 128 14.93 -6.30 -29.40
CA THR A 128 15.24 -7.14 -28.23
C THR A 128 16.67 -6.91 -27.77
N LEU A 129 16.86 -6.53 -26.50
CA LEU A 129 18.17 -6.50 -25.85
C LEU A 129 18.26 -7.69 -24.87
N TRP A 130 19.11 -8.66 -25.18
CA TRP A 130 19.33 -9.87 -24.38
C TRP A 130 20.74 -9.90 -23.79
N GLY A 131 20.90 -10.44 -22.59
CA GLY A 131 22.21 -10.76 -22.00
C GLY A 131 22.12 -11.79 -20.88
N THR A 132 23.26 -12.08 -20.26
CA THR A 132 23.32 -12.80 -18.97
C THR A 132 23.40 -11.81 -17.82
N HIS A 133 23.16 -12.22 -16.56
CA HIS A 133 23.38 -11.35 -15.39
C HIS A 133 24.82 -10.84 -15.21
N LYS A 134 25.79 -11.30 -16.02
CA LYS A 134 27.14 -10.73 -16.06
C LYS A 134 27.29 -9.60 -17.09
N ALA A 135 26.38 -9.48 -18.05
CA ALA A 135 26.21 -8.24 -18.80
C ALA A 135 25.55 -7.22 -17.87
N ARG A 136 26.25 -6.10 -17.59
CA ARG A 136 25.85 -5.10 -16.60
C ARG A 136 25.78 -3.73 -17.25
N ILE A 137 24.60 -3.10 -17.27
CA ILE A 137 24.48 -1.68 -17.59
C ILE A 137 24.60 -0.90 -16.28
N VAL A 138 25.66 -0.09 -16.15
CA VAL A 138 26.10 0.49 -14.87
C VAL A 138 25.84 2.00 -14.84
N SER A 139 25.17 2.47 -13.78
CA SER A 139 24.86 3.87 -13.54
C SER A 139 26.11 4.74 -13.33
N SER A 140 26.02 6.02 -13.72
CA SER A 140 26.98 7.06 -13.36
C SER A 140 26.70 7.71 -11.99
N GLY A 141 25.70 7.24 -11.25
CA GLY A 141 25.18 7.87 -10.02
C GLY A 141 24.23 9.05 -10.26
N THR A 142 23.72 9.21 -11.47
CA THR A 142 22.81 10.30 -11.88
C THR A 142 21.80 9.82 -12.92
N GLY A 143 20.58 10.37 -12.90
CA GLY A 143 19.58 10.12 -13.95
C GLY A 143 19.02 8.70 -13.99
N THR A 144 18.53 8.29 -15.15
CA THR A 144 17.98 6.95 -15.39
C THR A 144 18.98 6.07 -16.17
N THR A 145 19.27 4.86 -15.69
CA THR A 145 20.32 3.99 -16.26
C THR A 145 19.93 3.42 -17.63
N VAL A 146 18.69 2.95 -17.77
CA VAL A 146 18.09 2.45 -19.02
C VAL A 146 16.70 3.06 -19.18
N SER A 147 16.44 3.71 -20.32
CA SER A 147 15.13 4.25 -20.70
C SER A 147 14.60 3.52 -21.92
N VAL A 148 13.44 2.88 -21.78
CA VAL A 148 12.69 2.21 -22.84
C VAL A 148 11.51 3.08 -23.25
N LEU A 149 11.42 3.39 -24.54
CA LEU A 149 10.43 4.31 -25.11
C LEU A 149 9.71 3.69 -26.32
N GLY A 150 8.49 4.15 -26.59
CA GLY A 150 7.80 3.87 -27.86
C GLY A 150 6.94 2.61 -27.81
N HIS A 151 7.38 1.53 -28.46
CA HIS A 151 6.66 0.25 -28.43
C HIS A 151 7.54 -0.99 -28.61
N ASP A 152 7.01 -2.15 -28.19
CA ASP A 152 7.48 -3.53 -28.45
C ASP A 152 8.94 -3.88 -28.10
N VAL A 153 9.67 -2.96 -27.45
CA VAL A 153 11.01 -3.22 -26.88
C VAL A 153 10.97 -4.37 -25.87
N THR A 154 11.88 -5.33 -26.01
CA THR A 154 12.08 -6.42 -25.05
C THR A 154 13.45 -6.31 -24.38
N LEU A 155 13.49 -6.31 -23.05
CA LEU A 155 14.70 -6.47 -22.24
C LEU A 155 14.71 -7.86 -21.61
N ALA A 156 15.83 -8.58 -21.72
CA ALA A 156 15.93 -9.99 -21.30
C ALA A 156 17.25 -10.35 -20.59
N GLY A 157 17.16 -10.79 -19.34
CA GLY A 157 18.17 -11.61 -18.66
C GLY A 157 19.47 -10.93 -18.20
N PHE A 158 19.66 -9.63 -18.43
CA PHE A 158 20.86 -8.89 -18.03
C PHE A 158 20.73 -8.15 -16.69
N THR A 159 21.83 -7.59 -16.18
CA THR A 159 21.86 -6.82 -14.92
C THR A 159 21.83 -5.31 -15.22
N VAL A 160 21.06 -4.55 -14.43
CA VAL A 160 21.12 -3.08 -14.38
C VAL A 160 21.51 -2.66 -12.97
N ASP A 161 22.57 -1.87 -12.86
CA ASP A 161 23.28 -1.66 -11.60
C ASP A 161 23.37 -0.16 -11.26
N GLY A 162 22.53 0.25 -10.32
CA GLY A 162 22.34 1.62 -9.88
C GLY A 162 21.37 2.44 -10.73
N SER A 163 21.08 3.64 -10.24
CA SER A 163 20.39 4.75 -10.90
C SER A 163 21.05 6.06 -10.43
N GLY A 164 20.47 7.22 -10.71
CA GLY A 164 20.62 8.40 -9.86
C GLY A 164 19.75 8.31 -8.60
N HIS A 165 19.68 9.40 -7.83
CA HIS A 165 19.05 9.42 -6.51
C HIS A 165 17.91 10.45 -6.37
N ARG A 166 17.45 11.05 -7.48
CA ARG A 166 16.41 12.06 -7.45
C ARG A 166 15.01 11.46 -7.38
N PHE A 167 14.36 11.65 -6.24
CA PHE A 167 12.94 11.36 -6.04
C PHE A 167 12.03 12.24 -6.90
N ASP A 168 12.41 13.49 -7.16
CA ASP A 168 11.62 14.46 -7.94
C ASP A 168 11.69 14.25 -9.47
N GLN A 169 12.75 13.59 -9.96
CA GLN A 169 12.87 13.14 -11.36
C GLN A 169 12.59 11.65 -11.55
N THR A 170 12.33 10.92 -10.46
CA THR A 170 12.16 9.45 -10.46
C THR A 170 13.31 8.70 -11.14
N ASP A 171 14.56 9.02 -10.75
CA ASP A 171 15.78 8.41 -11.27
C ASP A 171 15.75 6.87 -11.13
N ALA A 172 15.56 6.16 -12.26
CA ALA A 172 15.31 4.72 -12.27
C ALA A 172 16.50 3.91 -12.82
N ALA A 173 16.61 2.63 -12.44
CA ALA A 173 17.48 1.71 -13.16
C ALA A 173 16.86 1.38 -14.53
N VAL A 174 15.56 1.06 -14.57
CA VAL A 174 14.80 0.86 -15.82
C VAL A 174 13.54 1.73 -15.79
N ARG A 175 13.45 2.70 -16.71
CA ARG A 175 12.20 3.43 -17.04
C ARG A 175 11.59 2.84 -18.30
N VAL A 176 10.27 2.64 -18.31
CA VAL A 176 9.49 2.14 -19.44
C VAL A 176 8.33 3.10 -19.71
N GLU A 177 8.24 3.63 -20.93
CA GLU A 177 7.22 4.61 -21.35
C GLU A 177 6.75 4.33 -22.78
N GLY A 178 5.63 3.63 -22.93
CA GLY A 178 5.10 3.21 -24.23
C GLY A 178 4.13 2.05 -24.16
N PHE A 179 4.12 1.17 -25.18
CA PHE A 179 3.20 0.02 -25.21
C PHE A 179 3.83 -1.29 -25.68
N GLY A 180 3.29 -2.42 -25.22
CA GLY A 180 3.75 -3.76 -25.60
C GLY A 180 5.13 -4.16 -25.06
N HIS A 181 5.80 -3.31 -24.27
CA HIS A 181 7.15 -3.56 -23.77
C HIS A 181 7.23 -4.77 -22.84
N VAL A 182 8.30 -5.54 -22.96
CA VAL A 182 8.58 -6.70 -22.09
C VAL A 182 9.87 -6.48 -21.32
N VAL A 183 9.81 -6.49 -19.99
CA VAL A 183 10.98 -6.44 -19.10
C VAL A 183 11.06 -7.77 -18.36
N SER A 184 12.02 -8.61 -18.76
CA SER A 184 12.06 -10.03 -18.38
C SER A 184 13.40 -10.45 -17.77
N GLY A 185 13.35 -11.11 -16.61
CA GLY A 185 14.53 -11.74 -16.00
C GLY A 185 15.68 -10.81 -15.64
N LEU A 186 15.47 -9.49 -15.62
CA LEU A 186 16.52 -8.55 -15.26
C LEU A 186 16.89 -8.69 -13.79
N LYS A 187 18.16 -8.44 -13.49
CA LYS A 187 18.64 -8.25 -12.12
C LYS A 187 18.92 -6.77 -11.90
N VAL A 188 18.07 -6.12 -11.11
CA VAL A 188 18.16 -4.68 -10.80
C VAL A 188 18.73 -4.51 -9.39
N LEU A 189 19.81 -3.76 -9.26
CA LEU A 189 20.56 -3.59 -8.01
C LEU A 189 20.77 -2.11 -7.69
N ARG A 190 20.80 -1.76 -6.39
CA ARG A 190 21.26 -0.45 -5.88
C ARG A 190 20.55 0.78 -6.48
N ALA A 191 19.33 0.58 -6.96
CA ALA A 191 18.53 1.62 -7.60
C ALA A 191 17.68 2.38 -6.58
N THR A 192 17.45 3.67 -6.81
CA THR A 192 16.45 4.44 -6.07
C THR A 192 15.05 4.08 -6.55
N PHE A 193 14.80 4.03 -7.87
CA PHE A 193 13.63 3.33 -8.44
C PHE A 193 14.10 2.14 -9.28
N GLY A 194 13.57 0.95 -9.04
CA GLY A 194 14.03 -0.27 -9.72
C GLY A 194 13.51 -0.35 -11.16
N ILE A 195 12.26 -0.78 -11.32
CA ILE A 195 11.54 -0.81 -12.59
C ILE A 195 10.36 0.16 -12.50
N LEU A 196 10.50 1.32 -13.16
CA LEU A 196 9.46 2.32 -13.34
C LEU A 196 8.74 2.09 -14.67
N VAL A 197 7.44 1.81 -14.62
CA VAL A 197 6.56 1.76 -15.80
C VAL A 197 5.62 2.96 -15.71
N GLU A 198 5.79 3.94 -16.58
CA GLU A 198 5.08 5.22 -16.58
C GLU A 198 4.26 5.38 -17.87
N LYS A 199 3.04 5.93 -17.81
CA LYS A 199 2.21 6.31 -18.98
C LYS A 199 2.06 5.20 -20.04
N SER A 200 2.08 3.95 -19.59
CA SER A 200 2.29 2.79 -20.46
C SER A 200 1.08 1.87 -20.55
N SER A 201 0.98 1.07 -21.62
CA SER A 201 -0.09 0.07 -21.73
C SER A 201 0.29 -1.27 -22.36
N GLY A 202 -0.29 -2.36 -21.87
CA GLY A 202 -0.03 -3.72 -22.37
C GLY A 202 1.39 -4.25 -22.08
N CYS A 203 2.18 -3.58 -21.25
CA CYS A 203 3.54 -3.98 -20.92
C CYS A 203 3.56 -5.20 -19.96
N THR A 204 4.63 -5.99 -20.01
CA THR A 204 4.86 -7.14 -19.13
C THR A 204 6.16 -6.98 -18.35
N VAL A 205 6.09 -7.07 -17.03
CA VAL A 205 7.24 -7.10 -16.11
C VAL A 205 7.27 -8.49 -15.47
N PHE A 206 8.13 -9.38 -15.97
CA PHE A 206 8.12 -10.80 -15.62
C PHE A 206 9.45 -11.34 -15.09
N GLY A 207 9.41 -12.06 -13.96
CA GLY A 207 10.55 -12.85 -13.51
C GLY A 207 11.80 -12.05 -13.11
N ASN A 208 11.69 -10.74 -12.87
CA ASN A 208 12.83 -9.88 -12.53
C ASN A 208 13.18 -10.00 -11.04
N HIS A 209 14.47 -9.87 -10.70
CA HIS A 209 14.93 -9.67 -9.33
C HIS A 209 15.30 -8.20 -9.13
N VAL A 210 14.56 -7.49 -8.29
CA VAL A 210 14.87 -6.11 -7.90
C VAL A 210 15.31 -6.08 -6.43
N SER A 211 16.51 -5.57 -6.17
CA SER A 211 17.05 -5.39 -4.82
C SER A 211 17.34 -3.91 -4.55
N GLY A 212 16.71 -3.36 -3.51
CA GLY A 212 16.94 -1.98 -3.06
C GLY A 212 18.36 -1.78 -2.50
N ASP A 213 18.86 -0.54 -2.46
CA ASP A 213 20.17 -0.28 -1.86
C ASP A 213 20.15 -0.53 -0.34
N LEU A 214 20.84 -1.58 0.09
CA LEU A 214 21.01 -1.94 1.50
C LEU A 214 21.82 -0.90 2.29
N HIS A 215 22.67 -0.10 1.63
CA HIS A 215 23.44 0.96 2.28
C HIS A 215 22.62 2.24 2.54
N ALA A 216 21.59 2.50 1.73
CA ALA A 216 20.66 3.60 1.95
C ALA A 216 19.77 3.34 3.19
N PRO A 217 19.55 4.36 4.05
CA PRO A 217 18.54 4.31 5.10
C PRO A 217 17.17 3.97 4.52
N PHE A 218 16.42 3.08 5.18
CA PHE A 218 15.21 2.46 4.67
C PHE A 218 14.16 3.46 4.13
N GLY A 219 13.87 4.55 4.85
CA GLY A 219 12.91 5.58 4.39
C GLY A 219 13.35 6.35 3.14
N THR A 220 14.67 6.41 2.88
CA THR A 220 15.30 7.01 1.69
C THR A 220 15.58 6.02 0.57
N ARG A 221 15.20 4.74 0.72
CA ARG A 221 15.04 3.84 -0.43
C ARG A 221 13.78 4.27 -1.18
N GLY A 222 13.79 4.12 -2.50
CA GLY A 222 12.58 4.30 -3.31
C GLY A 222 11.93 2.97 -3.65
N ASP A 223 11.17 2.96 -4.74
CA ASP A 223 10.23 1.88 -5.03
C ASP A 223 10.87 0.83 -5.93
N GLY A 224 10.72 -0.46 -5.59
CA GLY A 224 11.32 -1.56 -6.34
C GLY A 224 10.66 -1.73 -7.72
N ILE A 225 9.33 -1.77 -7.74
CA ILE A 225 8.54 -1.68 -8.98
C ILE A 225 7.47 -0.61 -8.77
N ARG A 226 7.37 0.34 -9.72
CA ARG A 226 6.34 1.38 -9.72
C ARG A 226 5.58 1.36 -11.05
N LEU A 227 4.26 1.22 -10.97
CA LEU A 227 3.33 1.52 -12.05
C LEU A 227 2.76 2.93 -11.83
N TRP A 228 2.87 3.81 -12.81
CA TRP A 228 2.32 5.18 -12.79
C TRP A 228 1.55 5.47 -14.07
N GLU A 229 0.27 5.84 -13.98
CA GLU A 229 -0.60 6.11 -15.15
C GLU A 229 -0.65 4.94 -16.17
N THR A 230 -0.65 3.69 -15.70
CA THR A 230 -0.58 2.50 -16.57
C THR A 230 -1.93 1.81 -16.80
N ARG A 231 -2.05 1.09 -17.92
CA ARG A 231 -3.23 0.27 -18.23
C ARG A 231 -2.87 -1.11 -18.77
N ALA A 232 -3.51 -2.16 -18.22
CA ALA A 232 -3.35 -3.54 -18.70
C ALA A 232 -1.89 -4.04 -18.68
N THR A 233 -1.10 -3.57 -17.71
CA THR A 233 0.24 -4.08 -17.41
C THR A 233 0.13 -5.39 -16.61
N VAL A 234 0.99 -6.35 -16.93
CA VAL A 234 1.16 -7.60 -16.16
C VAL A 234 2.46 -7.52 -15.36
N VAL A 235 2.38 -7.71 -14.04
CA VAL A 235 3.53 -7.77 -13.14
C VAL A 235 3.52 -9.16 -12.49
N ASP A 236 4.34 -10.07 -13.01
CA ASP A 236 4.23 -11.51 -12.74
C ASP A 236 5.56 -12.16 -12.32
N ASN A 237 5.53 -12.99 -11.28
CA ASN A 237 6.66 -13.78 -10.77
C ASN A 237 7.94 -12.96 -10.50
N ASN A 238 7.84 -11.67 -10.17
CA ASN A 238 9.01 -10.86 -9.81
C ASN A 238 9.36 -11.10 -8.33
N ARG A 239 10.65 -11.01 -8.03
CA ARG A 239 11.17 -10.92 -6.66
C ARG A 239 11.61 -9.50 -6.40
N VAL A 240 11.04 -8.86 -5.38
CA VAL A 240 11.42 -7.52 -4.92
C VAL A 240 11.85 -7.61 -3.46
N ASP A 241 13.11 -7.32 -3.17
CA ASP A 241 13.63 -7.32 -1.80
C ASP A 241 14.28 -5.99 -1.39
N PHE A 242 14.06 -5.63 -0.13
CA PHE A 242 14.70 -4.51 0.57
C PHE A 242 14.48 -3.08 0.01
N SER A 243 13.72 -2.90 -1.08
CA SER A 243 13.18 -1.60 -1.51
C SER A 243 12.19 -1.03 -0.49
N ARG A 244 11.85 0.26 -0.59
CA ARG A 244 10.81 0.84 0.28
C ARG A 244 9.43 0.29 -0.06
N ASP A 245 8.98 0.43 -1.30
CA ASP A 245 7.61 0.07 -1.69
C ASP A 245 7.56 -0.66 -3.04
N VAL A 246 6.49 -1.40 -3.31
CA VAL A 246 5.97 -1.62 -4.68
C VAL A 246 4.71 -0.77 -4.82
N VAL A 247 4.60 0.04 -5.88
CA VAL A 247 3.55 1.07 -5.98
C VAL A 247 2.75 0.94 -7.28
N VAL A 248 1.44 1.10 -7.19
CA VAL A 248 0.50 1.17 -8.32
C VAL A 248 -0.33 2.45 -8.18
N TRP A 249 -0.04 3.45 -9.01
CA TRP A 249 -0.60 4.81 -8.91
C TRP A 249 -1.33 5.21 -10.20
N TYR A 250 -2.56 5.74 -10.09
CA TYR A 250 -3.42 6.15 -11.21
C TYR A 250 -3.57 5.08 -12.31
N SER A 251 -3.48 3.80 -11.94
CA SER A 251 -3.28 2.68 -12.85
C SER A 251 -4.45 1.69 -12.81
N SER A 252 -4.85 1.13 -13.94
CA SER A 252 -6.07 0.31 -14.03
C SER A 252 -5.98 -0.93 -14.94
N HIS A 253 -6.82 -1.94 -14.69
CA HIS A 253 -6.89 -3.17 -15.49
C HIS A 253 -5.59 -4.00 -15.46
N ASN A 254 -4.73 -3.76 -14.48
CA ASN A 254 -3.44 -4.44 -14.33
C ASN A 254 -3.60 -5.76 -13.55
N ILE A 255 -2.69 -6.69 -13.80
CA ILE A 255 -2.61 -7.98 -13.11
C ILE A 255 -1.28 -8.04 -12.36
N ILE A 256 -1.34 -8.08 -11.03
CA ILE A 256 -0.20 -8.19 -10.13
C ILE A 256 -0.26 -9.60 -9.54
N GLN A 257 0.58 -10.52 -10.00
CA GLN A 257 0.45 -11.94 -9.64
C GLN A 257 1.76 -12.68 -9.37
N ASN A 258 1.70 -13.72 -8.52
CA ASN A 258 2.83 -14.62 -8.22
C ASN A 258 4.10 -13.94 -7.68
N ASN A 259 4.08 -12.65 -7.36
CA ASN A 259 5.29 -11.91 -6.97
C ASN A 259 5.66 -12.22 -5.51
N LEU A 260 6.96 -12.25 -5.23
CA LEU A 260 7.53 -12.32 -3.89
C LEU A 260 8.06 -10.94 -3.51
N VAL A 261 7.49 -10.29 -2.49
CA VAL A 261 7.97 -8.99 -2.00
C VAL A 261 8.31 -9.08 -0.53
N THR A 262 9.55 -8.73 -0.16
CA THR A 262 10.06 -8.93 1.21
C THR A 262 10.88 -7.77 1.76
N GLY A 263 10.77 -7.55 3.07
CA GLY A 263 11.61 -6.59 3.81
C GLY A 263 11.41 -5.12 3.44
N GLY A 264 10.27 -4.76 2.84
CA GLY A 264 9.90 -3.38 2.51
C GLY A 264 8.93 -2.74 3.51
N ARG A 265 8.50 -1.51 3.22
CA ARG A 265 7.42 -0.80 3.91
C ARG A 265 6.07 -1.28 3.39
N TYR A 266 5.71 -0.95 2.15
CA TYR A 266 4.52 -1.49 1.49
C TYR A 266 4.89 -2.60 0.51
N GLY A 267 4.54 -3.85 0.84
CA GLY A 267 4.73 -5.00 -0.05
C GLY A 267 4.00 -4.84 -1.38
N THR A 268 2.83 -4.21 -1.39
CA THR A 268 2.31 -3.43 -2.53
C THR A 268 1.37 -2.33 -2.02
N HIS A 269 1.38 -1.16 -2.65
CA HIS A 269 0.56 0.00 -2.33
C HIS A 269 -0.22 0.46 -3.59
N PHE A 270 -1.55 0.45 -3.51
CA PHE A 270 -2.44 1.00 -4.53
C PHE A 270 -2.93 2.40 -4.14
N MET A 271 -2.73 3.38 -5.02
CA MET A 271 -3.17 4.76 -4.87
C MET A 271 -4.00 5.19 -6.10
N TYR A 272 -5.27 5.57 -5.90
CA TYR A 272 -6.20 5.97 -6.98
C TYR A 272 -6.24 4.98 -8.18
N SER A 273 -6.19 3.68 -7.91
CA SER A 273 -5.88 2.65 -8.91
C SER A 273 -6.96 1.57 -8.98
N HIS A 274 -7.88 1.74 -9.94
CA HIS A 274 -9.16 1.02 -9.99
C HIS A 274 -9.16 -0.18 -10.97
N ASN A 275 -10.02 -1.17 -10.74
CA ASN A 275 -10.22 -2.33 -11.61
C ASN A 275 -8.95 -3.18 -11.80
N ASN A 276 -8.19 -3.45 -10.73
CA ASN A 276 -6.96 -4.24 -10.77
C ASN A 276 -7.15 -5.62 -10.12
N LEU A 277 -6.33 -6.60 -10.51
CA LEU A 277 -6.29 -7.95 -9.94
C LEU A 277 -4.96 -8.16 -9.20
N VAL A 278 -5.03 -8.61 -7.95
CA VAL A 278 -3.88 -8.91 -7.09
C VAL A 278 -4.02 -10.35 -6.61
N GLN A 279 -3.27 -11.30 -7.21
CA GLN A 279 -3.47 -12.73 -6.95
C GLN A 279 -2.20 -13.55 -6.70
N ASN A 280 -2.27 -14.48 -5.74
CA ASN A 280 -1.19 -15.43 -5.43
C ASN A 280 0.19 -14.78 -5.12
N ASN A 281 0.22 -13.53 -4.67
CA ASN A 281 1.46 -12.86 -4.26
C ASN A 281 1.85 -13.24 -2.82
N ARG A 282 3.15 -13.19 -2.51
CA ARG A 282 3.73 -13.49 -1.20
C ARG A 282 4.40 -12.24 -0.63
N TYR A 283 3.71 -11.61 0.31
CA TYR A 283 4.14 -10.41 1.02
C TYR A 283 4.70 -10.82 2.40
N LEU A 284 6.02 -10.97 2.52
CA LEU A 284 6.66 -11.58 3.70
C LEU A 284 7.59 -10.58 4.43
N SER A 285 7.34 -10.36 5.71
CA SER A 285 8.11 -9.44 6.57
C SER A 285 8.26 -8.02 6.01
N ASN A 286 7.22 -7.53 5.33
CA ASN A 286 7.04 -6.11 5.06
C ASN A 286 6.33 -5.46 6.26
N ILE A 287 6.58 -4.18 6.54
CA ILE A 287 5.86 -3.45 7.61
C ILE A 287 4.35 -3.51 7.36
N VAL A 288 3.95 -3.30 6.11
CA VAL A 288 2.60 -3.56 5.61
C VAL A 288 2.67 -4.52 4.42
N GLY A 289 1.85 -5.58 4.45
CA GLY A 289 1.77 -6.56 3.36
C GLY A 289 1.23 -5.95 2.05
N LEU A 290 -0.03 -5.50 2.08
CA LEU A 290 -0.73 -4.88 0.96
C LEU A 290 -1.58 -3.71 1.49
N PHE A 291 -1.49 -2.52 0.89
CA PHE A 291 -2.38 -1.38 1.22
C PHE A 291 -3.13 -0.90 -0.02
N VAL A 292 -4.44 -0.64 0.12
CA VAL A 292 -5.31 -0.11 -0.94
C VAL A 292 -5.94 1.21 -0.49
N MET A 293 -5.56 2.31 -1.15
CA MET A 293 -5.99 3.68 -0.85
C MET A 293 -6.76 4.29 -2.03
N TYR A 294 -7.88 4.96 -1.74
CA TYR A 294 -8.70 5.72 -2.72
C TYR A 294 -9.08 4.94 -4.00
N SER A 295 -9.17 3.61 -3.90
CA SER A 295 -9.23 2.70 -5.05
C SER A 295 -10.54 1.92 -5.07
N ARG A 296 -10.91 1.40 -6.26
CA ARG A 296 -12.23 0.77 -6.47
C ARG A 296 -12.16 -0.47 -7.36
N ASN A 297 -13.10 -1.40 -7.16
CA ASN A 297 -13.25 -2.60 -7.99
C ASN A 297 -11.97 -3.46 -8.04
N VAL A 298 -11.21 -3.52 -6.94
CA VAL A 298 -9.96 -4.32 -6.88
C VAL A 298 -10.30 -5.72 -6.35
N VAL A 299 -9.81 -6.75 -7.05
CA VAL A 299 -9.90 -8.15 -6.62
C VAL A 299 -8.56 -8.55 -5.99
N ILE A 300 -8.61 -9.02 -4.75
CA ILE A 300 -7.45 -9.39 -3.94
C ILE A 300 -7.68 -10.84 -3.52
N CYS A 301 -7.01 -11.81 -4.16
CA CYS A 301 -7.28 -13.22 -3.89
C CYS A 301 -6.05 -14.12 -3.76
N GLU A 302 -6.13 -15.10 -2.85
CA GLU A 302 -5.12 -16.16 -2.68
C GLU A 302 -3.70 -15.65 -2.34
N ASN A 303 -3.57 -14.38 -1.93
CA ASN A 303 -2.28 -13.82 -1.51
C ASN A 303 -1.92 -14.28 -0.09
N THR A 304 -0.62 -14.43 0.18
CA THR A 304 -0.08 -14.69 1.52
C THR A 304 0.56 -13.42 2.07
N LEU A 305 0.12 -12.97 3.26
CA LEU A 305 0.57 -11.73 3.91
C LEU A 305 1.02 -12.05 5.34
N ALA A 306 2.32 -12.12 5.58
CA ALA A 306 2.84 -12.72 6.81
C ALA A 306 4.07 -12.01 7.40
N GLY A 307 4.12 -11.92 8.73
CA GLY A 307 5.24 -11.36 9.47
C GLY A 307 5.30 -9.82 9.49
N SER A 308 4.17 -9.14 9.30
CA SER A 308 4.05 -7.68 9.45
C SER A 308 3.96 -7.30 10.93
N PHE A 309 5.09 -6.89 11.51
CA PHE A 309 5.25 -6.57 12.93
C PHE A 309 5.51 -5.06 13.17
N GLY A 310 5.52 -4.64 14.44
CA GLY A 310 5.64 -3.23 14.85
C GLY A 310 4.28 -2.59 15.11
N ALA A 311 4.23 -1.30 15.49
CA ALA A 311 2.96 -0.60 15.69
C ALA A 311 2.20 -0.45 14.35
N SER A 312 2.94 -0.33 13.25
CA SER A 312 2.44 -0.26 11.87
C SER A 312 2.16 -1.62 11.20
N GLY A 313 2.23 -2.73 11.94
CA GLY A 313 2.31 -4.10 11.39
C GLY A 313 1.00 -4.64 10.78
N ILE A 314 0.62 -4.19 9.59
CA ILE A 314 -0.68 -4.49 8.95
C ILE A 314 -0.53 -5.49 7.80
N ALA A 315 -1.29 -6.59 7.79
CA ALA A 315 -1.28 -7.52 6.65
C ALA A 315 -1.97 -6.91 5.42
N LEU A 316 -3.25 -6.53 5.55
CA LEU A 316 -4.05 -5.87 4.51
C LEU A 316 -4.66 -4.56 5.03
N GLY A 317 -4.15 -3.42 4.55
CA GLY A 317 -4.69 -2.10 4.82
C GLY A 317 -5.63 -1.60 3.73
N ILE A 318 -6.72 -0.95 4.11
CA ILE A 318 -7.75 -0.46 3.20
C ILE A 318 -8.22 0.92 3.69
N LYS A 319 -7.98 1.97 2.91
CA LYS A 319 -8.40 3.35 3.22
C LYS A 319 -9.24 3.94 2.10
N GLU A 320 -10.40 4.49 2.48
CA GLU A 320 -11.34 5.19 1.59
C GLU A 320 -11.64 4.44 0.27
N SER A 321 -11.68 3.10 0.32
CA SER A 321 -11.69 2.21 -0.86
C SER A 321 -12.87 1.24 -0.87
N GLY A 322 -13.43 0.99 -2.06
CA GLY A 322 -14.75 0.34 -2.20
C GLY A 322 -14.91 -0.62 -3.38
N ASN A 323 -16.00 -1.39 -3.37
CA ASN A 323 -16.24 -2.51 -4.29
C ASN A 323 -15.07 -3.52 -4.31
N LEU A 324 -14.46 -3.77 -3.15
CA LEU A 324 -13.34 -4.69 -3.02
C LEU A 324 -13.84 -6.13 -2.85
N THR A 325 -13.20 -7.07 -3.54
CA THR A 325 -13.43 -8.52 -3.36
C THR A 325 -12.16 -9.15 -2.83
N ILE A 326 -12.18 -9.53 -1.55
CA ILE A 326 -11.03 -10.01 -0.77
C ILE A 326 -11.29 -11.48 -0.45
N LEU A 327 -10.65 -12.40 -1.18
CA LEU A 327 -11.08 -13.79 -1.32
C LEU A 327 -9.93 -14.80 -1.08
N ARG A 328 -10.06 -15.72 -0.12
CA ARG A 328 -9.07 -16.79 0.13
C ARG A 328 -7.63 -16.32 0.44
N ASN A 329 -7.43 -15.09 0.91
CA ASN A 329 -6.11 -14.62 1.33
C ASN A 329 -5.73 -15.22 2.69
N THR A 330 -4.43 -15.47 2.88
CA THR A 330 -3.87 -16.04 4.11
C THR A 330 -3.02 -14.99 4.82
N MET A 331 -3.43 -14.58 6.02
CA MET A 331 -2.80 -13.54 6.83
C MET A 331 -2.29 -14.17 8.12
N VAL A 332 -0.97 -14.25 8.32
CA VAL A 332 -0.37 -15.05 9.39
C VAL A 332 0.70 -14.27 10.16
N ARG A 333 0.59 -14.23 11.50
CA ARG A 333 1.56 -13.57 12.40
C ARG A 333 1.81 -12.10 12.02
N ASN A 334 0.75 -11.30 12.05
CA ASN A 334 0.79 -9.84 11.83
C ASN A 334 0.25 -9.12 13.07
N THR A 335 0.67 -7.87 13.34
CA THR A 335 0.10 -7.06 14.44
C THR A 335 -1.40 -6.83 14.21
N ILE A 336 -1.78 -6.49 12.98
CA ILE A 336 -3.15 -6.36 12.50
C ILE A 336 -3.31 -7.22 11.24
N GLY A 337 -4.35 -8.04 11.16
CA GLY A 337 -4.72 -8.79 9.96
C GLY A 337 -5.27 -7.87 8.88
N ILE A 338 -6.49 -7.35 9.10
CA ILE A 338 -7.17 -6.44 8.19
C ILE A 338 -7.38 -5.10 8.88
N TYR A 339 -6.94 -4.01 8.26
CA TYR A 339 -7.19 -2.64 8.71
C TYR A 339 -8.17 -1.95 7.75
N LEU A 340 -9.28 -1.46 8.28
CA LEU A 340 -10.33 -0.75 7.53
C LEU A 340 -10.44 0.70 8.03
N ASP A 341 -10.01 1.67 7.24
CA ASP A 341 -10.26 3.10 7.46
C ASP A 341 -11.29 3.62 6.46
N THR A 342 -12.43 4.09 6.98
CA THR A 342 -13.46 4.85 6.23
C THR A 342 -13.83 4.21 4.88
N SER A 343 -13.84 2.88 4.86
CA SER A 343 -13.96 2.04 3.67
C SER A 343 -15.24 1.20 3.76
N PRO A 344 -16.13 1.25 2.75
CA PRO A 344 -16.06 2.04 1.53
C PRO A 344 -16.53 3.49 1.72
N LEU A 345 -15.77 4.44 1.16
CA LEU A 345 -16.08 5.87 1.20
C LEU A 345 -17.42 6.19 0.51
N ASN A 346 -17.70 5.54 -0.62
CA ASN A 346 -18.89 5.81 -1.42
C ASN A 346 -20.11 5.02 -0.92
N VAL A 347 -21.29 5.62 -1.04
CA VAL A 347 -22.53 5.11 -0.42
C VAL A 347 -23.09 3.85 -1.09
N ASP A 348 -22.88 3.68 -2.38
CA ASP A 348 -23.36 2.54 -3.17
C ASP A 348 -22.37 1.35 -3.20
N ASP A 349 -21.22 1.50 -2.54
CA ASP A 349 -20.15 0.51 -2.57
C ASP A 349 -20.25 -0.52 -1.44
N TYR A 350 -19.81 -1.75 -1.72
CA TYR A 350 -19.80 -2.87 -0.79
C TYR A 350 -18.47 -3.62 -0.86
N ASN A 351 -17.88 -3.90 0.30
CA ASN A 351 -16.64 -4.66 0.40
C ASN A 351 -16.95 -6.08 0.89
N ARG A 352 -16.45 -7.09 0.17
CA ARG A 352 -16.74 -8.50 0.42
C ARG A 352 -15.47 -9.25 0.79
N LEU A 353 -15.41 -9.71 2.04
CA LEU A 353 -14.29 -10.42 2.61
C LEU A 353 -14.72 -11.88 2.84
N VAL A 354 -14.28 -12.77 1.95
CA VAL A 354 -14.82 -14.13 1.83
C VAL A 354 -13.72 -15.19 1.97
N SER A 355 -13.91 -16.14 2.88
CA SER A 355 -13.02 -17.31 3.04
C SER A 355 -11.53 -16.99 3.24
N ASN A 356 -11.21 -15.83 3.83
CA ASN A 356 -9.83 -15.49 4.20
C ASN A 356 -9.47 -16.17 5.52
N SER A 357 -8.18 -16.46 5.72
CA SER A 357 -7.64 -17.11 6.91
C SER A 357 -6.73 -16.14 7.65
N ILE A 358 -7.18 -15.59 8.78
CA ILE A 358 -6.43 -14.64 9.61
C ILE A 358 -5.99 -15.35 10.89
N ARG A 359 -4.68 -15.56 11.07
CA ARG A 359 -4.15 -16.43 12.13
C ARG A 359 -2.93 -15.92 12.88
N LEU A 360 -2.81 -16.34 14.15
CA LEU A 360 -1.62 -16.16 14.99
C LEU A 360 -1.20 -14.69 15.14
N GLY A 361 -2.14 -13.75 15.03
CA GLY A 361 -1.91 -12.31 14.98
C GLY A 361 -2.28 -11.56 16.27
N GLY A 362 -2.07 -10.24 16.26
CA GLY A 362 -2.56 -9.36 17.31
C GLY A 362 -4.08 -9.17 17.20
N VAL A 363 -4.52 -8.28 16.30
CA VAL A 363 -5.93 -8.02 16.01
C VAL A 363 -6.27 -8.62 14.64
N ALA A 364 -7.35 -9.40 14.53
CA ALA A 364 -7.72 -9.97 13.24
C ALA A 364 -8.32 -8.94 12.27
N VAL A 365 -9.23 -8.08 12.77
CA VAL A 365 -9.80 -6.95 12.03
C VAL A 365 -9.83 -5.69 12.91
N ALA A 366 -9.15 -4.62 12.48
CA ALA A 366 -9.18 -3.31 13.12
C ALA A 366 -10.03 -2.34 12.29
N PHE A 367 -10.99 -1.67 12.94
CA PHE A 367 -11.87 -0.68 12.29
C PHE A 367 -11.53 0.74 12.76
N HIS A 368 -11.27 1.62 11.80
CA HIS A 368 -11.02 3.05 11.99
C HIS A 368 -12.05 3.87 11.21
N GLY A 369 -12.60 4.91 11.83
CA GLY A 369 -13.65 5.71 11.20
C GLY A 369 -14.92 4.91 10.83
N ARG A 370 -15.73 5.45 9.92
CA ARG A 370 -17.06 4.90 9.59
C ARG A 370 -16.96 3.87 8.46
N THR A 371 -17.19 2.60 8.81
CA THR A 371 -16.81 1.40 8.02
C THR A 371 -18.00 0.46 7.75
N GLU A 372 -19.10 1.06 7.29
CA GLU A 372 -20.33 0.35 6.93
C GLU A 372 -20.14 -0.58 5.71
N ARG A 373 -21.12 -1.45 5.41
CA ARG A 373 -21.17 -2.22 4.14
C ARG A 373 -19.97 -3.16 3.86
N ASN A 374 -19.10 -3.38 4.84
CA ASN A 374 -18.15 -4.50 4.86
C ASN A 374 -18.90 -5.78 5.25
N THR A 375 -18.75 -6.86 4.46
CA THR A 375 -19.39 -8.16 4.74
C THR A 375 -18.35 -9.27 4.79
N PHE A 376 -18.25 -9.92 5.95
CA PHE A 376 -17.34 -11.02 6.27
C PHE A 376 -18.08 -12.35 6.21
N VAL A 377 -17.73 -13.24 5.28
CA VAL A 377 -18.39 -14.52 5.05
C VAL A 377 -17.40 -15.69 5.04
N HIS A 378 -17.65 -16.75 5.84
CA HIS A 378 -16.83 -17.96 5.89
C HIS A 378 -15.32 -17.72 6.16
N ASN A 379 -14.92 -16.60 6.75
CA ASN A 379 -13.52 -16.36 7.12
C ASN A 379 -13.16 -17.20 8.35
N VAL A 380 -11.88 -17.53 8.49
CA VAL A 380 -11.35 -18.33 9.59
C VAL A 380 -10.42 -17.47 10.44
N PHE A 381 -10.78 -17.30 11.70
CA PHE A 381 -10.07 -16.48 12.69
C PHE A 381 -9.49 -17.38 13.79
N THR A 382 -8.19 -17.69 13.71
CA THR A 382 -7.53 -18.66 14.59
C THR A 382 -6.39 -18.03 15.39
N ASP A 383 -6.40 -18.15 16.71
CA ASP A 383 -5.30 -17.77 17.61
C ASP A 383 -4.85 -16.30 17.48
N ASN A 384 -5.80 -15.40 17.23
CA ASN A 384 -5.58 -13.96 17.29
C ASN A 384 -5.87 -13.45 18.71
N LEU A 385 -5.10 -12.47 19.21
CA LEU A 385 -5.30 -11.91 20.55
C LEU A 385 -6.62 -11.14 20.70
N ALA A 386 -7.18 -10.64 19.60
CA ALA A 386 -8.54 -10.12 19.48
C ALA A 386 -9.07 -10.36 18.06
N MET A 387 -10.37 -10.65 17.92
CA MET A 387 -10.99 -10.78 16.59
C MET A 387 -11.29 -9.40 16.00
N VAL A 388 -11.87 -8.50 16.80
CA VAL A 388 -12.15 -7.10 16.44
C VAL A 388 -11.60 -6.14 17.49
N GLU A 389 -10.91 -5.09 17.05
CA GLU A 389 -10.69 -3.86 17.83
C GLU A 389 -11.20 -2.64 17.02
N VAL A 390 -11.52 -1.54 17.72
CA VAL A 390 -12.13 -0.34 17.12
C VAL A 390 -11.39 0.91 17.60
N GLU A 391 -10.87 1.68 16.65
CA GLU A 391 -10.04 2.86 16.84
C GLU A 391 -10.69 4.12 16.25
N GLY A 392 -10.12 5.30 16.52
CA GLY A 392 -10.48 6.55 15.83
C GLY A 392 -11.93 7.05 16.02
N GLY A 393 -12.72 6.41 16.88
CA GLY A 393 -14.17 6.64 16.99
C GLY A 393 -15.02 5.89 15.95
N GLY A 394 -14.49 4.81 15.35
CA GLY A 394 -15.19 4.00 14.37
C GLY A 394 -16.30 3.09 14.91
N ASP A 395 -16.92 2.28 14.03
CA ASP A 395 -17.97 1.35 14.42
C ASP A 395 -18.02 0.03 13.62
N ALA A 396 -17.59 -1.05 14.27
CA ALA A 396 -17.59 -2.42 13.73
C ALA A 396 -18.98 -3.08 13.67
N MET A 397 -19.98 -2.59 14.42
CA MET A 397 -21.36 -3.12 14.35
C MET A 397 -22.07 -2.78 13.03
N SER A 398 -21.49 -1.88 12.22
CA SER A 398 -21.92 -1.58 10.86
C SER A 398 -21.38 -2.57 9.80
N ALA A 399 -20.48 -3.48 10.19
CA ALA A 399 -20.04 -4.60 9.37
C ALA A 399 -20.92 -5.84 9.61
N ARG A 400 -21.16 -6.63 8.56
CA ARG A 400 -21.97 -7.86 8.64
C ARG A 400 -21.08 -9.09 8.69
N TRP A 401 -21.29 -9.93 9.69
CA TRP A 401 -20.65 -11.22 9.85
C TRP A 401 -21.66 -12.33 9.50
N ILE A 402 -21.21 -13.36 8.80
CA ILE A 402 -22.00 -14.50 8.36
C ILE A 402 -21.12 -15.75 8.36
N THR A 403 -21.47 -16.75 9.17
CA THR A 403 -20.90 -18.11 9.10
C THR A 403 -19.36 -18.15 9.13
N ASN A 404 -18.73 -17.24 9.88
CA ASN A 404 -17.29 -17.24 10.10
C ASN A 404 -16.90 -18.22 11.23
N GLU A 405 -15.66 -18.69 11.21
CA GLU A 405 -15.09 -19.64 12.18
C GLU A 405 -14.15 -18.90 13.14
N TYR A 406 -14.34 -19.09 14.46
CA TYR A 406 -13.60 -18.36 15.50
C TYR A 406 -13.00 -19.34 16.53
N SER A 407 -11.69 -19.27 16.79
CA SER A 407 -11.03 -20.22 17.71
C SER A 407 -11.38 -20.08 19.19
N ASP A 408 -12.00 -18.98 19.61
CA ASP A 408 -12.55 -18.80 20.97
C ASP A 408 -14.07 -18.97 21.05
N TYR A 409 -14.72 -19.50 20.00
CA TYR A 409 -16.12 -19.90 20.06
C TYR A 409 -16.31 -21.16 20.91
N ALA A 410 -17.03 -21.02 22.02
CA ALA A 410 -17.32 -22.09 22.98
C ALA A 410 -18.83 -22.39 23.08
N GLY A 411 -19.56 -22.24 21.96
CA GLY A 411 -20.96 -22.65 21.86
C GLY A 411 -21.12 -24.14 21.55
N TYR A 412 -22.26 -24.50 20.97
CA TYR A 412 -22.64 -25.88 20.68
C TYR A 412 -23.47 -25.97 19.40
N ASP A 413 -23.53 -27.18 18.86
CA ASP A 413 -24.26 -27.60 17.66
C ASP A 413 -25.05 -28.85 18.07
N LEU A 414 -26.38 -28.73 18.17
CA LEU A 414 -27.27 -29.79 18.68
C LEU A 414 -27.99 -30.59 17.58
N ASP A 415 -28.12 -30.04 16.36
CA ASP A 415 -28.70 -30.76 15.22
C ASP A 415 -27.65 -31.29 14.22
N ASN A 416 -26.38 -30.95 14.43
CA ASN A 416 -25.20 -31.42 13.73
C ASN A 416 -25.14 -30.92 12.26
N ASP A 417 -25.50 -29.65 12.02
CA ASP A 417 -25.37 -29.00 10.71
C ASP A 417 -23.98 -28.38 10.44
N GLY A 418 -23.17 -28.19 11.49
CA GLY A 418 -21.83 -27.59 11.43
C GLY A 418 -21.77 -26.09 11.75
N LEU A 419 -22.89 -25.48 12.11
CA LEU A 419 -23.03 -24.13 12.65
C LEU A 419 -23.38 -24.19 14.14
N GLY A 420 -23.11 -23.10 14.86
CA GLY A 420 -23.43 -22.99 16.28
C GLY A 420 -24.87 -22.48 16.52
N ASP A 421 -25.62 -23.16 17.39
CA ASP A 421 -26.97 -22.77 17.86
C ASP A 421 -27.00 -21.40 18.57
N VAL A 422 -25.84 -20.89 18.99
CA VAL A 422 -25.69 -19.67 19.79
C VAL A 422 -24.79 -18.69 19.06
N ALA A 423 -25.28 -17.47 18.83
CA ALA A 423 -24.50 -16.39 18.21
C ALA A 423 -23.15 -16.16 18.91
N TYR A 424 -22.10 -15.93 18.13
CA TYR A 424 -20.81 -15.48 18.66
C TYR A 424 -20.84 -13.95 18.83
N GLU A 425 -20.58 -13.46 20.04
CA GLU A 425 -20.53 -12.03 20.35
C GLU A 425 -19.20 -11.64 21.01
N GLN A 426 -18.50 -10.67 20.43
CA GLN A 426 -17.35 -10.04 21.09
C GLN A 426 -17.79 -8.77 21.83
N SER A 427 -17.82 -8.82 23.16
CA SER A 427 -18.41 -7.77 24.01
C SER A 427 -17.67 -7.53 25.34
N ARG A 428 -16.35 -7.79 25.38
CA ARG A 428 -15.52 -7.72 26.60
C ARG A 428 -15.07 -6.29 26.95
N LEU A 429 -15.17 -5.92 28.24
CA LEU A 429 -14.67 -4.67 28.80
C LEU A 429 -13.15 -4.56 28.66
N SER A 430 -12.43 -5.68 28.78
CA SER A 430 -10.98 -5.75 28.53
C SER A 430 -10.62 -5.28 27.12
N SER A 431 -11.32 -5.74 26.08
CA SER A 431 -11.15 -5.27 24.70
C SER A 431 -11.44 -3.77 24.55
N HIS A 432 -12.49 -3.26 25.21
CA HIS A 432 -12.84 -1.84 25.16
C HIS A 432 -11.76 -0.95 25.82
N LEU A 433 -11.25 -1.35 26.98
CA LEU A 433 -10.17 -0.66 27.69
C LEU A 433 -8.85 -0.69 26.89
N LEU A 434 -8.54 -1.81 26.24
CA LEU A 434 -7.35 -1.95 25.41
C LEU A 434 -7.39 -1.01 24.19
N GLY A 435 -8.52 -0.93 23.48
CA GLY A 435 -8.69 -0.03 22.34
C GLY A 435 -8.70 1.46 22.71
N GLN A 436 -9.21 1.81 23.90
CA GLN A 436 -9.15 3.21 24.39
C GLN A 436 -7.78 3.59 24.95
N HIS A 437 -7.07 2.64 25.55
CA HIS A 437 -5.80 2.86 26.24
C HIS A 437 -4.78 1.78 25.86
N PRO A 438 -4.09 1.90 24.71
CA PRO A 438 -3.11 0.91 24.23
C PRO A 438 -1.97 0.61 25.22
N SER A 439 -1.66 1.53 26.14
CA SER A 439 -0.72 1.30 27.24
C SER A 439 -1.14 0.18 28.20
N LEU A 440 -2.43 -0.18 28.26
CA LEU A 440 -2.94 -1.32 29.01
C LEU A 440 -2.60 -2.68 28.36
N ALA A 441 -2.06 -2.71 27.13
CA ALA A 441 -1.61 -3.94 26.48
C ALA A 441 -0.55 -4.71 27.29
N PHE A 442 0.22 -4.01 28.15
CA PHE A 442 1.13 -4.65 29.11
C PHE A 442 0.41 -5.59 30.09
N PHE A 443 -0.85 -5.34 30.41
CA PHE A 443 -1.67 -6.17 31.30
C PHE A 443 -2.48 -7.24 30.56
N ARG A 444 -2.38 -7.34 29.22
CA ARG A 444 -3.07 -8.36 28.40
C ARG A 444 -2.74 -9.76 28.95
N ASN A 445 -3.75 -10.61 29.07
CA ASN A 445 -3.69 -11.96 29.69
C ASN A 445 -3.29 -12.02 31.17
N THR A 446 -3.19 -10.90 31.90
CA THR A 446 -3.01 -10.94 33.36
C THR A 446 -4.33 -11.19 34.10
N PRO A 447 -4.31 -11.76 35.32
CA PRO A 447 -5.50 -11.92 36.16
C PRO A 447 -6.25 -10.61 36.43
N ALA A 448 -5.56 -9.46 36.40
CA ALA A 448 -6.17 -8.14 36.55
C ALA A 448 -7.11 -7.80 35.38
N MET A 449 -6.73 -8.11 34.13
CA MET A 449 -7.62 -7.90 32.99
C MET A 449 -8.78 -8.90 32.96
N PHE A 450 -8.54 -10.18 33.28
CA PHE A 450 -9.62 -11.18 33.43
C PHE A 450 -10.62 -10.80 34.54
N ALA A 451 -10.18 -10.12 35.59
CA ALA A 451 -11.07 -9.59 36.62
C ALA A 451 -11.99 -8.47 36.08
N THR A 452 -11.56 -7.67 35.08
CA THR A 452 -12.45 -6.64 34.49
C THR A 452 -13.66 -7.24 33.77
N ASP A 453 -13.45 -8.30 32.98
CA ASP A 453 -14.54 -9.02 32.30
C ASP A 453 -15.41 -9.81 33.29
N THR A 454 -14.80 -10.40 34.33
CA THR A 454 -15.54 -11.05 35.43
C THR A 454 -16.46 -10.06 36.15
N VAL A 455 -15.97 -8.85 36.44
CA VAL A 455 -16.75 -7.77 37.08
C VAL A 455 -17.87 -7.27 36.16
N GLN A 456 -17.60 -7.12 34.86
CA GLN A 456 -18.62 -6.77 33.86
C GLN A 456 -19.76 -7.80 33.81
N HIS A 457 -19.43 -9.10 33.85
CA HIS A 457 -20.42 -10.18 33.85
C HIS A 457 -21.22 -10.26 35.17
N ALA A 458 -20.57 -9.99 36.31
CA ALA A 458 -21.21 -10.04 37.63
C ALA A 458 -22.03 -8.78 37.97
N LEU A 459 -21.71 -7.62 37.38
CA LEU A 459 -22.36 -6.33 37.65
C LEU A 459 -22.83 -5.68 36.34
N PRO A 460 -24.11 -5.89 35.91
CA PRO A 460 -24.68 -5.32 34.69
C PRO A 460 -24.99 -3.81 34.80
N LEU A 461 -24.15 -3.06 35.52
CA LEU A 461 -24.17 -1.59 35.62
C LEU A 461 -23.62 -0.91 34.35
N PHE A 462 -22.83 -1.64 33.56
CA PHE A 462 -22.29 -1.21 32.28
C PHE A 462 -22.70 -2.21 31.20
N PRO A 463 -23.75 -1.93 30.40
CA PRO A 463 -24.14 -2.82 29.31
C PRO A 463 -22.98 -2.93 28.30
N PRO A 464 -22.63 -4.13 27.83
CA PRO A 464 -21.53 -4.31 26.89
C PRO A 464 -21.73 -3.51 25.59
N LYS A 465 -20.71 -2.78 25.11
CA LYS A 465 -20.67 -2.43 23.68
C LYS A 465 -20.23 -3.70 22.93
N ILE A 466 -21.18 -4.37 22.30
CA ILE A 466 -20.89 -5.42 21.31
C ILE A 466 -20.09 -4.77 20.17
N LEU A 467 -19.00 -5.43 19.75
CA LEU A 467 -18.14 -4.99 18.64
C LEU A 467 -18.32 -5.88 17.40
N LEU A 468 -18.66 -7.15 17.62
CA LEU A 468 -18.91 -8.15 16.59
C LEU A 468 -20.06 -9.05 17.07
N ARG A 469 -20.96 -9.39 16.14
CA ARG A 469 -21.94 -10.47 16.29
C ARG A 469 -22.05 -11.24 14.98
N ASP A 470 -21.87 -12.56 15.03
CA ASP A 470 -22.23 -13.51 13.96
C ASP A 470 -23.34 -14.42 14.51
N ASP A 471 -24.52 -14.40 13.89
CA ASP A 471 -25.70 -15.12 14.40
C ASP A 471 -25.60 -16.65 14.24
N TYR A 472 -24.79 -17.12 13.29
CA TYR A 472 -24.63 -18.54 12.95
C TYR A 472 -23.14 -18.86 12.75
N PRO A 473 -22.29 -18.74 13.79
CA PRO A 473 -20.87 -18.98 13.66
C PRO A 473 -20.60 -20.41 13.23
N LYS A 474 -19.59 -20.64 12.38
CA LYS A 474 -19.22 -21.99 11.95
C LYS A 474 -18.46 -22.71 13.06
N MET A 475 -18.80 -23.97 13.32
CA MET A 475 -18.06 -24.83 14.23
C MET A 475 -16.62 -25.06 13.72
N GLY A 476 -15.65 -24.88 14.60
CA GLY A 476 -14.24 -25.17 14.33
C GLY A 476 -14.00 -26.67 14.24
N ASN A 477 -13.14 -27.11 13.30
CA ASN A 477 -12.84 -28.53 13.13
C ASN A 477 -12.11 -29.10 14.38
N VAL A 478 -12.80 -29.97 15.12
CA VAL A 478 -12.30 -30.65 16.32
C VAL A 478 -11.02 -31.46 16.02
N ASP A 479 -10.85 -31.95 14.79
CA ASP A 479 -9.69 -32.74 14.35
C ASP A 479 -8.34 -32.05 14.56
N ASN A 480 -8.29 -30.71 14.46
CA ASN A 480 -7.05 -29.96 14.68
C ASN A 480 -6.54 -30.07 16.13
N ALA A 481 -7.44 -30.24 17.11
CA ALA A 481 -7.06 -30.40 18.52
C ALA A 481 -6.35 -31.75 18.79
N ALA A 482 -6.54 -32.76 17.93
CA ALA A 482 -5.77 -33.99 17.98
C ALA A 482 -4.37 -33.80 17.35
N ALA A 483 -4.31 -33.16 16.18
CA ALA A 483 -3.05 -32.93 15.45
C ALA A 483 -2.06 -32.04 16.23
N THR A 484 -2.53 -30.99 16.90
CA THR A 484 -1.67 -30.17 17.77
C THR A 484 -1.09 -30.98 18.92
N LYS A 485 -1.82 -31.97 19.43
CA LYS A 485 -1.39 -32.80 20.56
C LYS A 485 -0.26 -33.77 20.18
N GLU A 486 -0.34 -34.38 19.00
CA GLU A 486 0.76 -35.21 18.46
C GLU A 486 2.01 -34.36 18.16
N ALA A 487 1.85 -33.08 17.82
CA ALA A 487 2.95 -32.13 17.64
C ALA A 487 3.59 -31.67 18.97
N GLU A 488 2.80 -31.49 20.03
CA GLU A 488 3.29 -31.16 21.38
C GLU A 488 3.93 -32.36 22.10
N GLU A 489 3.52 -33.60 21.80
CA GLU A 489 4.14 -34.83 22.33
C GLU A 489 5.37 -35.30 21.51
N SER A 490 5.79 -34.56 20.47
CA SER A 490 6.96 -34.88 19.63
C SER A 490 8.03 -33.77 19.52
N LEU A 491 8.03 -32.82 20.46
CA LEU A 491 9.05 -31.77 20.66
C LEU A 491 9.76 -31.88 22.03
#